data_AF-W2YWQ2-F1
#
_entry.id   AF-W2YWQ2-F1
#
_cell.length_a   1.000
_cell.length_b   1.000
_cell.length_c   1.000
_cell.angle_alpha   90.00
_cell.angle_beta   90.00
_cell.angle_gamma   90.00
#
_symmetry.space_group_name_H-M   'P 1'
#
loop_
_entity.id
_entity.type
_entity.pdbx_description
1 polymer ?
#
loop_
_entity_poly.entity_id
_entity_poly.type
_entity_poly.pdbx_seq_one_letter_code
_entity_poly.pdbx_strand_id
1 'polypeptide(L)'
;MQNFNFFLRQLKRRCTASQLARERLLSLNLETGRNTLRAALTQYGLTTPEAHPTYVLEDREKLYQIDRVKQRSYSELLRRSKLSLTDVNRLVRGHDPRPNKALTVPDHFPC
;
A
#
# COMPACT_ATOMS: atom_id res chain seq x y z
N MET A 1 -24.30 -16.44 30.97
CA MET A 1 -23.95 -15.38 29.98
C MET A 1 -22.77 -14.47 30.37
N GLN A 2 -22.33 -14.37 31.63
CA GLN A 2 -21.25 -13.44 32.03
C GLN A 2 -19.86 -13.76 31.42
N ASN A 3 -19.52 -15.05 31.26
CA ASN A 3 -18.21 -15.48 30.73
C ASN A 3 -17.98 -15.09 29.25
N PHE A 4 -19.04 -15.06 28.43
CA PHE A 4 -18.93 -14.68 27.02
C PHE A 4 -18.60 -13.19 26.85
N ASN A 5 -19.21 -12.32 27.65
CA ASN A 5 -18.93 -10.89 27.64
C ASN A 5 -17.50 -10.56 28.11
N PHE A 6 -16.99 -11.32 29.09
CA PHE A 6 -15.60 -11.18 29.54
C PHE A 6 -14.62 -11.58 28.43
N PHE A 7 -14.86 -12.70 27.76
CA PHE A 7 -14.07 -13.16 26.62
C PHE A 7 -14.03 -12.13 25.49
N LEU A 8 -15.19 -11.60 25.07
CA LEU A 8 -15.25 -10.58 24.02
C LEU A 8 -14.50 -9.29 24.39
N ARG A 9 -14.57 -8.86 25.66
CA ARG A 9 -13.80 -7.70 26.15
C ARG A 9 -12.30 -7.95 26.09
N GLN A 10 -11.84 -9.14 26.50
CA GLN A 10 -10.42 -9.50 26.38
C GLN A 10 -9.95 -9.53 24.93
N LEU A 11 -10.74 -10.12 24.04
CA LEU A 11 -10.41 -10.23 22.63
C LEU A 11 -10.35 -8.85 21.96
N LYS A 12 -11.31 -7.96 22.27
CA LYS A 12 -11.28 -6.56 21.83
C LYS A 12 -10.01 -5.84 22.30
N ARG A 13 -9.65 -5.97 23.59
CA ARG A 13 -8.43 -5.34 24.14
C ARG A 13 -7.15 -5.82 23.45
N ARG A 14 -7.02 -7.13 23.20
CA ARG A 14 -5.87 -7.70 22.47
C ARG A 14 -5.83 -7.17 21.04
N CYS A 15 -6.97 -7.13 20.37
CA CYS A 15 -7.06 -6.64 19.00
C CYS A 15 -6.67 -5.15 18.91
N THR A 16 -7.15 -4.31 19.84
CA THR A 16 -6.80 -2.89 19.90
C THR A 16 -5.32 -2.67 20.22
N ALA A 17 -4.74 -3.44 21.15
CA ALA A 17 -3.32 -3.34 21.48
C ALA A 17 -2.44 -3.73 20.28
N SER A 18 -2.81 -4.81 19.58
CA SER A 18 -2.12 -5.26 18.36
C SER A 18 -2.25 -4.24 17.23
N GLN A 19 -3.41 -3.60 17.06
CA GLN A 19 -3.61 -2.54 16.08
C GLN A 19 -2.73 -1.32 16.39
N LEU A 20 -2.72 -0.85 17.64
CA LEU A 20 -1.88 0.28 18.06
C LEU A 20 -0.39 0.00 17.85
N ALA A 21 0.07 -1.21 18.17
CA ALA A 21 1.46 -1.61 17.94
C ALA A 21 1.82 -1.59 16.45
N ARG A 22 0.92 -2.08 15.58
CA ARG A 22 1.11 -2.04 14.12
C ARG A 22 1.13 -0.60 13.58
N GLU A 23 0.24 0.27 14.08
CA GLU A 23 0.22 1.67 13.69
C GLU A 23 1.53 2.37 14.07
N ARG A 24 2.06 2.13 15.27
CA ARG A 24 3.36 2.66 15.70
C ARG A 24 4.52 2.13 14.84
N LEU A 25 4.54 0.83 14.58
CA LEU A 25 5.56 0.20 13.73
C LEU A 25 5.53 0.77 12.30
N LEU A 26 4.32 0.96 11.75
CA LEU A 26 4.13 1.56 10.44
C LEU A 26 4.66 3.00 10.41
N SER A 27 4.33 3.82 11.41
CA SER A 27 4.82 5.20 11.52
C SER A 27 6.35 5.25 11.58
N LEU A 28 6.97 4.38 12.40
CA LEU A 28 8.42 4.29 12.52
C LEU A 28 9.05 3.89 11.18
N ASN A 29 8.53 2.84 10.52
CA ASN A 29 9.02 2.40 9.21
C ASN A 29 8.91 3.50 8.14
N LEU A 30 7.80 4.26 8.14
CA LEU A 30 7.62 5.37 7.22
C LEU A 30 8.62 6.49 7.48
N GLU A 31 8.90 6.81 8.74
CA GLU A 31 9.89 7.82 9.11
C GLU A 31 11.31 7.39 8.73
N THR A 32 11.70 6.16 9.06
CA THR A 32 12.98 5.59 8.65
C THR A 32 13.12 5.59 7.14
N GLY A 33 12.11 5.12 6.41
CA GLY A 33 12.10 5.10 4.94
C GLY A 33 12.18 6.49 4.31
N ARG A 34 11.54 7.49 4.91
CA ARG A 34 11.65 8.90 4.48
C ARG A 34 13.07 9.43 4.68
N ASN A 35 13.68 9.14 5.82
CA ASN A 35 15.03 9.61 6.15
C ASN A 35 16.08 8.95 5.25
N THR A 36 15.96 7.64 4.99
CA THR A 36 16.86 6.92 4.08
C THR A 36 16.70 7.42 2.64
N LEU A 37 15.47 7.61 2.17
CA LEU A 37 15.21 8.18 0.84
C LEU A 37 15.79 9.60 0.73
N ARG A 38 15.56 10.45 1.73
CA ARG A 38 16.12 11.80 1.76
C ARG A 38 17.63 11.78 1.66
N ALA A 39 18.31 10.97 2.49
CA ALA A 39 19.76 10.84 2.46
C ALA A 39 20.27 10.39 1.09
N ALA A 40 19.61 9.40 0.48
CA ALA A 40 19.95 8.92 -0.86
C ALA A 40 19.75 10.02 -1.92
N LEU A 41 18.64 10.76 -1.90
CA LEU A 41 18.38 11.83 -2.86
C LEU A 41 19.39 12.98 -2.72
N THR A 42 19.72 13.38 -1.48
CA THR A 42 20.72 14.42 -1.22
C THR A 42 22.10 14.03 -1.76
N GLN A 43 22.46 12.74 -1.70
CA GLN A 43 23.72 12.24 -2.27
C GLN A 43 23.82 12.51 -3.79
N TYR A 44 22.69 12.54 -4.50
CA TYR A 44 22.61 12.84 -5.93
C TYR A 44 22.25 14.31 -6.21
N GLY A 45 22.27 15.19 -5.20
CA GLY A 45 21.92 16.61 -5.34
C GLY A 45 20.42 16.87 -5.59
N LEU A 46 19.57 15.87 -5.35
CA LEU A 46 18.12 15.95 -5.54
C LEU A 46 17.43 16.34 -4.23
N THR A 47 16.43 17.21 -4.33
CA THR A 47 15.55 17.54 -3.20
C THR A 47 14.48 16.47 -3.02
N THR A 48 14.15 16.16 -1.77
CA THR A 48 13.01 15.25 -1.50
C THR A 48 11.72 15.90 -2.00
N PRO A 49 10.91 15.22 -2.83
CA PRO A 49 9.63 15.76 -3.27
C PRO A 49 8.71 15.96 -2.06
N GLU A 50 7.94 17.04 -2.07
CA GLU A 50 6.94 17.29 -1.04
C GLU A 50 5.89 16.16 -1.03
N ALA A 51 5.35 15.91 0.16
CA ALA A 51 4.28 14.94 0.31
C ALA A 51 3.06 15.42 -0.48
N HIS A 52 2.63 14.61 -1.44
CA HIS A 52 1.43 14.91 -2.21
C HIS A 52 0.20 14.93 -1.28
N PRO A 53 -0.69 15.93 -1.39
CA PRO A 53 -1.83 16.06 -0.48
C PRO A 53 -2.75 14.83 -0.56
N THR A 54 -3.30 14.39 0.58
CA THR A 54 -4.16 13.18 0.60
C THR A 54 -5.53 13.40 -0.07
N TYR A 55 -5.96 14.66 -0.15
CA TYR A 55 -7.20 15.07 -0.78
C TYR A 55 -7.03 16.47 -1.40
N VAL A 56 -7.87 16.77 -2.38
CA VAL A 56 -8.02 18.11 -2.96
C VAL A 56 -9.43 18.59 -2.63
N LEU A 57 -9.61 19.90 -2.45
CA LEU A 57 -10.92 20.51 -2.34
C LEU A 57 -11.35 20.96 -3.73
N GLU A 58 -12.36 20.33 -4.29
CA GLU A 58 -13.00 20.72 -5.56
C GLU A 58 -14.47 21.00 -5.25
N ASP A 59 -14.99 22.17 -5.66
CA ASP A 59 -16.38 22.57 -5.41
C ASP A 59 -16.87 22.43 -3.96
N ARG A 60 -15.98 22.68 -2.98
CA ARG A 60 -16.21 22.52 -1.52
C ARG A 60 -16.37 21.07 -1.05
N GLU A 61 -16.16 20.09 -1.92
CA GLU A 61 -16.11 18.68 -1.56
C GLU A 61 -14.65 18.19 -1.40
N LYS A 62 -14.44 17.28 -0.44
CA LYS A 62 -13.13 16.62 -0.24
C LYS A 62 -13.02 15.45 -1.20
N LEU A 63 -12.28 15.64 -2.28
CA LEU A 63 -11.90 14.56 -3.19
C LEU A 63 -10.60 13.93 -2.72
N TYR A 64 -10.73 12.75 -2.10
CA TYR A 64 -9.57 11.94 -1.76
C TYR A 64 -8.90 11.46 -3.06
N GLN A 65 -7.59 11.70 -3.18
CA GLN A 65 -6.85 11.28 -4.37
C GLN A 65 -6.78 9.75 -4.51
N ILE A 66 -6.96 9.05 -3.39
CA ILE A 66 -7.17 7.61 -3.36
C ILE A 66 -8.55 7.37 -2.78
N ASP A 67 -9.45 6.83 -3.60
CA ASP A 67 -10.73 6.31 -3.15
C ASP A 67 -10.49 5.13 -2.19
N ARG A 68 -10.73 5.37 -0.89
CA ARG A 68 -10.48 4.39 0.17
C ARG A 68 -11.38 3.16 0.06
N VAL A 69 -12.57 3.29 -0.52
CA VAL A 69 -13.48 2.15 -0.72
C VAL A 69 -12.89 1.24 -1.80
N LYS A 70 -12.48 1.82 -2.93
CA LYS A 70 -11.79 1.07 -3.99
C LYS A 70 -10.47 0.47 -3.51
N GLN A 71 -9.67 1.24 -2.79
CA GLN A 71 -8.41 0.76 -2.20
C GLN A 71 -8.65 -0.46 -1.30
N ARG A 72 -9.64 -0.40 -0.41
CA ARG A 72 -9.99 -1.52 0.47
C ARG A 72 -10.40 -2.75 -0.33
N SER A 73 -11.26 -2.60 -1.33
CA SER A 73 -11.71 -3.69 -2.19
C SER A 73 -10.55 -4.36 -2.93
N TYR A 74 -9.64 -3.57 -3.51
CA TYR A 74 -8.45 -4.11 -4.18
C TYR A 74 -7.47 -4.75 -3.20
N SER A 75 -7.34 -4.21 -1.99
CA SER A 75 -6.47 -4.78 -0.96
C SER A 75 -6.99 -6.13 -0.45
N GLU A 76 -8.31 -6.29 -0.31
CA GLU A 76 -8.94 -7.58 -0.01
C GLU A 76 -8.72 -8.58 -1.15
N LEU A 77 -8.91 -8.16 -2.41
CA LEU A 77 -8.66 -9.00 -3.57
C LEU A 77 -7.21 -9.48 -3.59
N LEU A 78 -6.24 -8.59 -3.43
CA LEU A 78 -4.80 -8.94 -3.39
C LEU A 78 -4.46 -9.91 -2.25
N ARG A 79 -5.11 -9.76 -1.09
CA ARG A 79 -4.83 -10.64 0.05
C ARG A 79 -5.44 -12.03 -0.10
N ARG A 80 -6.60 -12.12 -0.75
CA ARG A 80 -7.36 -13.38 -0.92
C ARG A 80 -6.98 -14.12 -2.19
N SER A 81 -6.51 -13.40 -3.20
CA SER A 81 -6.00 -13.98 -4.43
C SER A 81 -4.49 -14.22 -4.31
N LYS A 82 -3.96 -15.15 -5.11
CA LYS A 82 -2.51 -15.30 -5.29
C LYS A 82 -1.96 -14.35 -6.36
N LEU A 83 -2.69 -13.28 -6.68
CA LEU A 83 -2.33 -12.34 -7.74
C LEU A 83 -1.35 -11.30 -7.20
N SER A 84 -0.40 -10.91 -8.04
CA SER A 84 0.46 -9.76 -7.73
C SER A 84 -0.32 -8.45 -7.92
N LEU A 85 0.19 -7.36 -7.34
CA LEU A 85 -0.33 -6.01 -7.61
C LEU A 85 -0.32 -5.68 -9.11
N THR A 86 0.70 -6.16 -9.82
CA THR A 86 0.82 -6.01 -11.27
C THR A 86 -0.31 -6.72 -12.01
N ASP A 87 -0.67 -7.93 -11.60
CA ASP A 87 -1.76 -8.70 -12.23
C ASP A 87 -3.12 -8.03 -12.00
N VAL A 88 -3.36 -7.53 -10.80
CA VAL A 88 -4.58 -6.76 -10.49
C VAL A 88 -4.63 -5.48 -11.32
N ASN A 89 -3.52 -4.74 -11.44
CA ASN A 89 -3.47 -3.55 -12.30
C ASN A 89 -3.73 -3.87 -13.78
N ARG A 90 -3.24 -5.01 -14.29
CA ARG A 90 -3.52 -5.45 -15.66
C ARG A 90 -5.01 -5.79 -15.84
N LEU A 91 -5.60 -6.54 -14.92
CA LEU A 91 -7.02 -6.88 -14.93
C LEU A 91 -7.90 -5.63 -14.93
N VAL A 92 -7.64 -4.68 -14.04
CA VAL A 92 -8.41 -3.42 -13.94
C VAL A 92 -8.27 -2.56 -15.19
N ARG A 93 -7.13 -2.61 -15.88
CA ARG A 93 -6.87 -1.88 -17.13
C ARG A 93 -7.30 -2.64 -18.39
N GLY A 94 -7.85 -3.84 -18.26
CA GLY A 94 -8.21 -4.69 -19.40
C GLY A 94 -7.00 -5.12 -20.25
N HIS A 95 -5.81 -5.19 -19.65
CA HIS A 95 -4.59 -5.59 -20.34
C HIS A 95 -4.35 -7.11 -20.21
N ASP A 96 -3.72 -7.68 -21.25
CA ASP A 96 -3.29 -9.07 -21.29
C ASP A 96 -2.35 -9.38 -20.10
N PRO A 97 -2.59 -10.44 -19.29
CA PRO A 97 -1.75 -10.83 -18.16
C PRO A 97 -0.33 -11.30 -18.56
N ARG A 98 -0.05 -11.48 -19.85
CA ARG A 98 1.28 -11.89 -20.32
C ARG A 98 2.36 -10.85 -19.93
N PRO A 99 3.59 -11.31 -19.63
CA PRO A 99 4.72 -10.41 -19.36
C PRO A 99 4.90 -9.41 -20.50
N ASN A 100 5.37 -8.20 -20.18
CA ASN A 100 5.69 -7.21 -21.22
C ASN A 100 6.75 -7.82 -22.15
N LYS A 101 6.39 -8.06 -23.42
CA LYS A 101 7.30 -8.64 -24.42
C LYS A 101 8.58 -7.82 -24.62
N ALA A 102 8.56 -6.53 -24.25
CA ALA A 102 9.73 -5.67 -24.28
C ALA A 102 10.80 -6.01 -23.22
N LEU A 103 10.50 -6.89 -22.25
CA LEU A 103 11.44 -7.37 -21.23
C LEU A 103 11.90 -8.81 -21.48
N THR A 104 11.43 -9.45 -22.54
CA THR A 104 11.90 -10.78 -22.92
C THR A 104 13.25 -10.61 -23.63
N VAL A 105 14.33 -11.11 -23.02
CA VAL A 105 15.64 -11.19 -23.70
C VAL A 105 15.44 -12.10 -24.91
N PRO A 106 15.71 -11.64 -26.14
CA PRO A 106 15.54 -12.49 -27.30
C PRO A 106 16.55 -13.66 -27.27
N ASP A 107 16.08 -14.86 -27.58
CA ASP A 107 16.85 -16.12 -27.53
C ASP A 107 18.09 -16.16 -28.48
N HIS A 108 18.32 -15.10 -29.25
CA HIS A 108 19.43 -14.97 -30.20
C HIS A 108 20.63 -14.18 -29.66
N PHE A 109 20.60 -13.70 -28.42
CA PHE A 109 21.79 -13.12 -27.80
C PHE A 109 22.64 -14.23 -27.13
N PRO A 110 23.93 -14.37 -27.50
CA PRO A 110 24.81 -15.33 -26.86
C PRO A 110 25.08 -14.92 -25.40
N CYS A 111 25.11 -15.93 -24.51
CA CYS A 111 25.39 -15.81 -23.08
C CYS A 111 26.79 -15.27 -22.78
#